data_AF-A0A1Y1YJD5-F1
#
_entry.id   AF-A0A1Y1YJD5-F1
#
_cell.length_a   1.000
_cell.length_b   1.000
_cell.length_c   1.000
_cell.angle_alpha   90.00
_cell.angle_beta   90.00
_cell.angle_gamma   90.00
#
_symmetry.space_group_name_H-M   'P 1'
#
loop_
_entity.id
_entity.type
_entity.pdbx_description
1 polymer ?
#
loop_
_entity_poly.entity_id
_entity_poly.type
_entity_poly.pdbx_seq_one_letter_code
_entity_poly.pdbx_strand_id
1 'polypeptide(L)'
;MRMDVHLELLREHSELFARLPSGVRQAIYLDSAVQDLHLLFHWLYEDQAPQFTTSAGMLPLMRLWVAAASIGLHQYQNAVLRIASGVIAEKDTVVDIDAVAYVYRSTPADSALRRFIIAAFVQRGSLERRIFHAKYLLPGLWTDAVNFVRMLHNVRRDNLKGVEGYNLEDICDIVYDPEAGYRYLTIRGGMELDGTKIRYPLPENVIYGENWEQMPDCFFVTPLHSFEGAQHAWRQTTQ
;
A
#
# COMPACT_ATOMS: atom_id res chain seq x y z
N MET A 1 8.40 -25.77 -12.51
CA MET A 1 8.32 -26.71 -11.37
C MET A 1 6.85 -27.02 -11.12
N ARG A 2 6.51 -28.20 -10.57
CA ARG A 2 5.14 -28.58 -10.22
C ARG A 2 5.03 -28.72 -8.70
N MET A 3 3.92 -28.27 -8.14
CA MET A 3 3.57 -28.47 -6.74
C MET A 3 2.12 -28.95 -6.69
N ASP A 4 1.86 -29.96 -5.88
CA ASP A 4 0.51 -30.50 -5.69
C ASP A 4 -0.10 -29.87 -4.43
N VAL A 5 -1.34 -29.39 -4.55
CA VAL A 5 -2.04 -28.64 -3.51
C VAL A 5 -3.45 -29.22 -3.37
N HIS A 6 -3.92 -29.37 -2.14
CA HIS A 6 -5.28 -29.82 -1.87
C HIS A 6 -6.28 -28.73 -2.26
N LEU A 7 -7.28 -29.09 -3.06
CA LEU A 7 -8.30 -28.16 -3.54
C LEU A 7 -9.15 -27.65 -2.38
N GLU A 8 -9.42 -28.49 -1.39
CA GLU A 8 -10.18 -28.18 -0.18
C GLU A 8 -9.58 -26.97 0.55
N LEU A 9 -8.26 -26.95 0.74
CA LEU A 9 -7.54 -25.83 1.36
C LEU A 9 -7.73 -24.53 0.57
N LEU A 10 -7.66 -24.58 -0.77
CA LEU A 10 -7.83 -23.39 -1.61
C LEU A 10 -9.28 -22.87 -1.58
N ARG A 11 -10.27 -23.76 -1.46
CA ARG A 11 -11.69 -23.38 -1.38
C ARG A 11 -12.03 -22.62 -0.11
N GLU A 12 -11.37 -22.91 0.99
CA GLU A 12 -11.59 -22.21 2.26
C GLU A 12 -11.20 -20.73 2.19
N HIS A 13 -10.25 -20.39 1.33
CA HIS A 13 -9.65 -19.06 1.30
C HIS A 13 -9.83 -18.30 -0.02
N SER A 14 -10.32 -18.94 -1.08
CA SER A 14 -10.45 -18.33 -2.41
C SER A 14 -11.73 -18.74 -3.15
N GLU A 15 -12.56 -17.75 -3.44
CA GLU A 15 -13.79 -17.86 -4.25
C GLU A 15 -13.51 -18.41 -5.66
N LEU A 16 -12.28 -18.24 -6.16
CA LEU A 16 -11.85 -18.76 -7.45
C LEU A 16 -11.96 -20.29 -7.53
N PHE A 17 -11.68 -20.96 -6.41
CA PHE A 17 -11.63 -22.42 -6.31
C PHE A 17 -12.93 -23.02 -5.79
N ALA A 18 -13.80 -22.21 -5.17
CA ALA A 18 -15.05 -22.64 -4.54
C ALA A 18 -15.94 -23.49 -5.47
N ARG A 19 -15.92 -23.21 -6.78
CA ARG A 19 -16.77 -23.86 -7.78
C ARG A 19 -16.10 -24.96 -8.60
N LEU A 20 -14.81 -25.22 -8.40
CA LEU A 20 -14.13 -26.29 -9.14
C LEU A 20 -14.64 -27.66 -8.66
N PRO A 21 -14.75 -28.69 -9.52
CA PRO A 21 -15.24 -30.01 -9.11
C PRO A 21 -14.21 -30.75 -8.23
N SER A 22 -14.68 -31.42 -7.16
CA SER A 22 -13.82 -32.32 -6.37
C SER A 22 -13.43 -33.56 -7.17
N GLY A 23 -12.24 -34.11 -6.90
CA GLY A 23 -11.79 -35.38 -7.48
C GLY A 23 -11.17 -35.30 -8.88
N VAL A 24 -11.10 -34.09 -9.48
CA VAL A 24 -10.39 -33.87 -10.74
C VAL A 24 -9.04 -33.20 -10.47
N ARG A 25 -7.96 -33.83 -10.94
CA ARG A 25 -6.63 -33.21 -10.89
C ARG A 25 -6.51 -32.18 -12.01
N GLN A 26 -6.52 -30.91 -11.66
CA GLN A 26 -6.37 -29.80 -12.61
C GLN A 26 -5.02 -29.12 -12.40
N ALA A 27 -4.31 -28.85 -13.50
CA ALA A 27 -3.10 -28.03 -13.47
C ALA A 27 -3.47 -26.55 -13.65
N ILE A 28 -2.85 -25.68 -12.86
CA ILE A 28 -2.98 -24.22 -12.96
C ILE A 28 -1.59 -23.65 -13.19
N TYR A 29 -1.48 -22.79 -14.19
CA TYR A 29 -0.23 -22.15 -14.57
C TYR A 29 -0.21 -20.74 -13.98
N LEU A 30 0.79 -20.49 -13.13
CA LEU A 30 1.01 -19.22 -12.45
C LEU A 30 2.34 -18.64 -12.90
N ASP A 31 2.39 -17.33 -13.11
CA ASP A 31 3.61 -16.59 -13.46
C ASP A 31 4.40 -16.13 -12.21
N SER A 32 3.98 -16.58 -11.03
CA SER A 32 4.64 -16.31 -9.76
C SER A 32 5.90 -17.15 -9.61
N ALA A 33 6.96 -16.58 -9.04
CA ALA A 33 8.17 -17.34 -8.80
C ALA A 33 7.92 -18.48 -7.80
N VAL A 34 8.56 -19.62 -8.07
CA VAL A 34 8.38 -20.85 -7.32
C VAL A 34 8.62 -20.69 -5.81
N GLN A 35 9.65 -19.94 -5.44
CA GLN A 35 9.99 -19.67 -4.04
C GLN A 35 8.90 -18.87 -3.30
N ASP A 36 8.21 -17.96 -3.99
CA ASP A 36 7.15 -17.13 -3.40
C ASP A 36 5.90 -17.98 -3.18
N LEU A 37 5.60 -18.88 -4.13
CA LEU A 37 4.55 -19.88 -3.99
C LEU A 37 4.85 -20.84 -2.84
N HIS A 38 6.09 -21.36 -2.73
CA HIS A 38 6.46 -22.22 -1.60
C HIS A 38 6.24 -21.53 -0.25
N LEU A 39 6.65 -20.27 -0.12
CA LEU A 39 6.44 -19.51 1.10
C LEU A 39 4.94 -19.32 1.41
N LEU A 40 4.15 -18.98 0.39
CA LEU A 40 2.70 -18.82 0.52
C LEU A 40 2.01 -20.11 0.96
N PHE A 41 2.35 -21.22 0.34
CA PHE A 41 1.74 -22.50 0.66
C PHE A 41 2.22 -23.05 1.99
N HIS A 42 3.49 -22.86 2.36
CA HIS A 42 3.94 -23.15 3.72
C HIS A 42 3.10 -22.39 4.75
N TRP A 43 2.85 -21.09 4.53
CA TRP A 43 1.97 -20.32 5.40
C TRP A 43 0.53 -20.87 5.40
N LEU A 44 -0.03 -21.19 4.24
CA LEU A 44 -1.39 -21.73 4.11
C LEU A 44 -1.55 -23.08 4.84
N TYR A 45 -0.56 -23.96 4.80
CA TYR A 45 -0.62 -25.28 5.43
C TYR A 45 -0.31 -25.26 6.93
N GLU A 46 0.69 -24.48 7.34
CA GLU A 46 1.20 -24.49 8.72
C GLU A 46 0.55 -23.41 9.60
N ASP A 47 -0.26 -22.53 9.01
CA ASP A 47 -0.82 -21.33 9.65
C ASP A 47 0.25 -20.43 10.30
N GLN A 48 1.47 -20.44 9.75
CA GLN A 48 2.60 -19.66 10.24
C GLN A 48 2.97 -18.55 9.26
N ALA A 49 2.67 -17.32 9.66
CA ALA A 49 2.99 -16.12 8.89
C ALA A 49 4.53 -15.94 8.77
N PRO A 50 5.02 -15.47 7.61
CA PRO A 50 6.44 -15.22 7.43
C PRO A 50 6.91 -14.07 8.32
N GLN A 51 8.06 -14.25 8.96
CA GLN A 51 8.63 -13.26 9.87
C GLN A 51 9.58 -12.33 9.13
N PHE A 52 9.06 -11.17 8.73
CA PHE A 52 9.86 -10.07 8.21
C PHE A 52 9.81 -8.90 9.21
N THR A 53 10.97 -8.45 9.66
CA THR A 53 11.10 -7.42 10.70
C THR A 53 11.90 -6.19 10.25
N THR A 54 12.44 -6.21 9.03
CA THR A 54 13.30 -5.13 8.50
C THR A 54 12.89 -4.78 7.08
N SER A 55 13.29 -3.59 6.60
CA SER A 55 12.97 -3.11 5.25
C SER A 55 13.44 -4.04 4.13
N ALA A 56 14.47 -4.86 4.37
CA ALA A 56 14.92 -5.89 3.43
C ALA A 56 13.81 -6.93 3.12
N GLY A 57 12.86 -7.10 4.04
CA GLY A 57 11.67 -7.94 3.84
C GLY A 57 10.66 -7.37 2.86
N MET A 58 10.79 -6.11 2.41
CA MET A 58 9.74 -5.50 1.60
C MET A 58 9.56 -6.12 0.23
N LEU A 59 10.63 -6.35 -0.53
CA LEU A 59 10.51 -6.99 -1.83
C LEU A 59 9.90 -8.41 -1.72
N PRO A 60 10.37 -9.30 -0.80
CA PRO A 60 9.71 -10.57 -0.52
C PRO A 60 8.23 -10.45 -0.19
N LEU A 61 7.83 -9.48 0.65
CA LEU A 61 6.42 -9.24 0.99
C LEU A 61 5.61 -8.83 -0.24
N MET A 62 6.11 -7.92 -1.08
CA MET A 62 5.40 -7.50 -2.29
C MET A 62 5.22 -8.66 -3.28
N ARG A 63 6.23 -9.51 -3.42
CA ARG A 63 6.16 -10.74 -4.23
C ARG A 63 5.14 -11.72 -3.67
N LEU A 64 5.13 -11.91 -2.36
CA LEU A 64 4.17 -12.78 -1.68
C LEU A 64 2.73 -12.29 -1.84
N TRP A 65 2.52 -10.97 -1.81
CA TRP A 65 1.21 -10.37 -2.10
C TRP A 65 0.75 -10.71 -3.53
N VAL A 66 1.63 -10.55 -4.53
CA VAL A 66 1.33 -10.88 -5.94
C VAL A 66 1.05 -12.37 -6.10
N ALA A 67 1.82 -13.23 -5.44
CA ALA A 67 1.57 -14.66 -5.42
C ALA A 67 0.18 -14.99 -4.85
N ALA A 68 -0.20 -14.39 -3.72
CA ALA A 68 -1.53 -14.55 -3.14
C ALA A 68 -2.64 -14.03 -4.06
N ALA A 69 -2.41 -12.89 -4.73
CA ALA A 69 -3.35 -12.33 -5.70
C ALA A 69 -3.57 -13.27 -6.90
N SER A 70 -2.52 -13.95 -7.38
CA SER A 70 -2.60 -14.86 -8.54
C SER A 70 -3.52 -16.07 -8.34
N ILE A 71 -3.85 -16.38 -7.08
CA ILE A 71 -4.77 -17.46 -6.68
C ILE A 71 -5.95 -16.97 -5.83
N GLY A 72 -6.21 -15.66 -5.80
CA GLY A 72 -7.42 -15.11 -5.17
C GLY A 72 -7.47 -15.18 -3.64
N LEU A 73 -6.32 -15.19 -2.96
CA LEU A 73 -6.22 -15.30 -1.50
C LEU A 73 -6.23 -13.92 -0.82
N HIS A 74 -7.37 -13.25 -0.81
CA HIS A 74 -7.51 -11.88 -0.29
C HIS A 74 -7.10 -11.70 1.18
N GLN A 75 -7.39 -12.67 2.06
CA GLN A 75 -7.00 -12.62 3.48
C GLN A 75 -5.48 -12.58 3.63
N TYR A 76 -4.77 -13.37 2.83
CA TYR A 76 -3.31 -13.42 2.81
C TYR A 76 -2.72 -12.15 2.18
N GLN A 77 -3.33 -11.62 1.11
CA GLN A 77 -2.96 -10.29 0.60
C GLN A 77 -3.03 -9.22 1.70
N ASN A 78 -4.11 -9.19 2.49
CA ASN A 78 -4.29 -8.22 3.57
C ASN A 78 -3.34 -8.48 4.74
N ALA A 79 -3.09 -9.73 5.09
CA ALA A 79 -2.11 -10.10 6.12
C ALA A 79 -0.69 -9.69 5.73
N VAL A 80 -0.30 -9.86 4.46
CA VAL A 80 0.98 -9.36 3.94
C VAL A 80 1.10 -7.84 4.09
N LEU A 81 0.05 -7.08 3.78
CA LEU A 81 0.06 -5.64 3.97
C LEU A 81 0.19 -5.24 5.45
N ARG A 82 -0.40 -6.00 6.37
CA ARG A 82 -0.21 -5.76 7.83
C ARG A 82 1.24 -6.01 8.27
N ILE A 83 1.86 -7.09 7.80
CA ILE A 83 3.28 -7.37 8.08
C ILE A 83 4.16 -6.26 7.49
N ALA A 84 3.88 -5.85 6.25
CA ALA A 84 4.58 -4.75 5.58
C ALA A 84 4.47 -3.44 6.37
N SER A 85 3.28 -3.08 6.86
CA SER A 85 3.09 -1.91 7.73
C SER A 85 3.92 -1.97 9.02
N GLY A 86 4.04 -3.16 9.61
CA GLY A 86 4.91 -3.39 10.77
C GLY A 86 6.39 -3.17 10.46
N VAL A 87 6.85 -3.64 9.31
CA VAL A 87 8.24 -3.44 8.83
C VAL A 87 8.59 -1.95 8.69
N ILE A 88 7.65 -1.12 8.24
CA ILE A 88 7.87 0.33 8.03
C ILE A 88 7.34 1.21 9.18
N ALA A 89 7.09 0.61 10.36
CA ALA A 89 6.57 1.32 11.53
C ALA A 89 7.55 2.40 12.02
N GLU A 90 8.85 2.10 11.98
CA GLU A 90 9.87 3.08 12.35
C GLU A 90 10.00 4.19 11.30
N LYS A 91 10.16 5.43 11.79
CA LYS A 91 10.16 6.63 10.95
C LYS A 91 11.30 6.69 9.92
N ASP A 92 12.43 6.07 10.25
CA ASP A 92 13.67 6.13 9.47
C ASP A 92 13.80 4.92 8.51
N THR A 93 12.81 4.04 8.48
CA THR A 93 12.79 2.87 7.60
C THR A 93 12.49 3.26 6.16
N VAL A 94 13.50 3.22 5.29
CA VAL A 94 13.35 3.51 3.86
C VAL A 94 12.89 2.26 3.09
N VAL A 95 11.92 2.45 2.19
CA VAL A 95 11.50 1.43 1.22
C VAL A 95 12.42 1.46 0.00
N ASP A 96 12.99 0.30 -0.36
CA ASP A 96 13.87 0.18 -1.53
C ASP A 96 13.08 0.38 -2.85
N ILE A 97 13.69 1.09 -3.80
CA ILE A 97 13.15 1.29 -5.15
C ILE A 97 12.92 -0.04 -5.87
N ASP A 98 13.67 -1.11 -5.56
CA ASP A 98 13.48 -2.42 -6.19
C ASP A 98 12.12 -3.04 -5.82
N ALA A 99 11.64 -2.83 -4.59
CA ALA A 99 10.30 -3.25 -4.18
C ALA A 99 9.21 -2.47 -4.94
N VAL A 100 9.39 -1.16 -5.06
CA VAL A 100 8.49 -0.28 -5.85
C VAL A 100 8.48 -0.72 -7.31
N ALA A 101 9.66 -0.92 -7.91
CA ALA A 101 9.82 -1.31 -9.30
C ALA A 101 9.14 -2.65 -9.60
N TYR A 102 9.27 -3.62 -8.69
CA TYR A 102 8.57 -4.88 -8.80
C TYR A 102 7.04 -4.69 -8.83
N VAL A 103 6.47 -3.95 -7.86
CA VAL A 103 5.02 -3.72 -7.79
C VAL A 103 4.48 -3.05 -9.06
N TYR A 104 5.18 -2.04 -9.58
CA TYR A 104 4.79 -1.35 -10.81
C TYR A 104 4.88 -2.22 -12.07
N ARG A 105 5.72 -3.26 -12.07
CA ARG A 105 5.83 -4.20 -13.18
C ARG A 105 4.83 -5.36 -13.06
N SER A 106 4.50 -5.76 -11.83
CA SER A 106 3.77 -7.00 -11.55
C SER A 106 2.29 -6.80 -11.22
N THR A 107 1.78 -5.56 -11.19
CA THR A 107 0.38 -5.29 -10.87
C THR A 107 -0.24 -4.24 -11.81
N PRO A 108 -1.57 -4.22 -12.00
CA PRO A 108 -2.28 -3.14 -12.71
C PRO A 108 -2.16 -1.77 -12.01
N ALA A 109 -2.44 -0.68 -12.74
CA ALA A 109 -2.28 0.70 -12.27
C ALA A 109 -3.15 1.06 -11.05
N ASP A 110 -4.34 0.50 -10.96
CA ASP A 110 -5.33 0.69 -9.90
C ASP A 110 -5.18 -0.32 -8.75
N SER A 111 -4.11 -1.13 -8.75
CA SER A 111 -3.93 -2.16 -7.73
C SER A 111 -3.77 -1.57 -6.33
N ALA A 112 -4.34 -2.24 -5.34
CA ALA A 112 -4.22 -1.84 -3.94
C ALA A 112 -2.74 -1.85 -3.48
N LEU A 113 -1.95 -2.79 -4.01
CA LEU A 113 -0.52 -2.90 -3.74
C LEU A 113 0.28 -1.69 -4.26
N ARG A 114 -0.05 -1.17 -5.46
CA ARG A 114 0.59 0.07 -5.98
C ARG A 114 0.33 1.24 -5.06
N ARG A 115 -0.94 1.44 -4.66
CA ARG A 115 -1.31 2.51 -3.74
C ARG A 115 -0.59 2.38 -2.40
N PHE A 116 -0.43 1.16 -1.88
CA PHE A 116 0.28 0.91 -0.64
C PHE A 116 1.77 1.23 -0.76
N ILE A 117 2.45 0.68 -1.78
CA ILE A 117 3.91 0.81 -1.89
C ILE A 117 4.32 2.26 -2.20
N ILE A 118 3.51 2.99 -2.97
CA ILE A 118 3.80 4.41 -3.24
C ILE A 118 3.63 5.26 -1.99
N ALA A 119 2.60 4.98 -1.17
CA ALA A 119 2.41 5.66 0.09
C ALA A 119 3.62 5.47 1.02
N ALA A 120 3.98 4.20 1.23
CA ALA A 120 5.14 3.82 2.04
C ALA A 120 6.45 4.45 1.50
N PHE A 121 6.67 4.40 0.18
CA PHE A 121 7.86 4.94 -0.45
C PHE A 121 7.97 6.47 -0.31
N VAL A 122 6.86 7.19 -0.54
CA VAL A 122 6.84 8.66 -0.50
C VAL A 122 6.90 9.20 0.92
N GLN A 123 6.26 8.53 1.89
CA GLN A 123 6.31 8.96 3.30
C GLN A 123 7.66 8.72 3.96
N ARG A 124 8.40 7.70 3.52
CA ARG A 124 9.65 7.27 4.15
C ARG A 124 10.91 7.63 3.37
N GLY A 125 10.80 7.92 2.08
CA GLY A 125 11.94 8.29 1.23
C GLY A 125 12.19 9.80 1.16
N SER A 126 13.45 10.20 0.93
CA SER A 126 13.75 11.52 0.39
C SER A 126 13.38 11.51 -1.10
N LEU A 127 12.40 12.31 -1.53
CA LEU A 127 11.99 12.41 -2.94
C LEU A 127 13.03 13.17 -3.77
N GLU A 128 14.21 12.60 -3.91
CA GLU A 128 15.28 13.19 -4.69
C GLU A 128 15.05 12.90 -6.17
N ARG A 129 15.27 13.90 -7.03
CA ARG A 129 15.11 13.78 -8.50
C ARG A 129 15.83 12.55 -9.09
N ARG A 130 16.95 12.12 -8.50
CA ARG A 130 17.73 10.95 -8.93
C ARG A 130 16.99 9.61 -8.79
N ILE A 131 15.96 9.53 -7.97
CA ILE A 131 15.12 8.33 -7.81
C ILE A 131 14.31 8.07 -9.09
N PHE A 132 13.99 9.13 -9.83
CA PHE A 132 13.23 9.08 -11.08
C PHE A 132 14.13 9.11 -12.33
N HIS A 133 15.39 8.71 -12.19
CA HIS A 133 16.36 8.66 -13.29
C HIS A 133 15.97 7.59 -14.32
N ALA A 134 16.44 7.74 -15.57
CA ALA A 134 16.07 6.90 -16.71
C ALA A 134 16.21 5.37 -16.50
N LYS A 135 17.09 4.91 -15.59
CA LYS A 135 17.25 3.48 -15.23
C LYS A 135 16.00 2.88 -14.56
N TYR A 136 15.15 3.72 -13.96
CA TYR A 136 13.93 3.36 -13.26
C TYR A 136 12.71 4.07 -13.86
N LEU A 137 12.68 4.26 -15.20
CA LEU A 137 11.48 4.71 -15.93
C LEU A 137 10.36 3.69 -15.74
N LEU A 138 9.62 3.85 -14.66
CA LEU A 138 8.44 3.07 -14.30
C LEU A 138 7.23 3.91 -14.70
N PRO A 139 6.48 3.50 -15.74
CA PRO A 139 5.30 4.24 -16.17
C PRO A 139 4.33 4.45 -15.02
N GLY A 140 3.92 5.71 -14.82
CA GLY A 140 2.98 6.11 -13.76
C GLY A 140 3.60 6.45 -12.40
N LEU A 141 4.82 5.97 -12.09
CA LEU A 141 5.42 6.17 -10.77
C LEU A 141 5.55 7.65 -10.37
N TRP A 142 6.01 8.49 -11.28
CA TRP A 142 6.12 9.93 -11.02
C TRP A 142 4.77 10.58 -10.75
N THR A 143 3.76 10.24 -11.55
CA THR A 143 2.39 10.77 -11.40
C THR A 143 1.81 10.36 -10.06
N ASP A 144 1.93 9.09 -9.68
CA ASP A 144 1.42 8.57 -8.41
C ASP A 144 2.15 9.20 -7.22
N ALA A 145 3.48 9.34 -7.31
CA ALA A 145 4.27 10.02 -6.30
C ALA A 145 3.84 11.48 -6.10
N VAL A 146 3.69 12.24 -7.19
CA VAL A 146 3.25 13.65 -7.14
C VAL A 146 1.84 13.77 -6.55
N ASN A 147 0.93 12.88 -6.96
CA ASN A 147 -0.44 12.85 -6.42
C ASN A 147 -0.42 12.57 -4.92
N PHE A 148 0.37 11.59 -4.48
CA PHE A 148 0.49 11.26 -3.06
C PHE A 148 1.15 12.38 -2.25
N VAL A 149 2.17 13.07 -2.79
CA VAL A 149 2.75 14.26 -2.16
C VAL A 149 1.71 15.37 -2.00
N ARG A 150 0.88 15.61 -3.03
CA ARG A 150 -0.20 16.59 -2.96
C ARG A 150 -1.21 16.22 -1.87
N MET A 151 -1.60 14.96 -1.79
CA MET A 151 -2.45 14.43 -0.73
C MET A 151 -1.82 14.66 0.66
N LEU A 152 -0.55 14.29 0.86
CA LEU A 152 0.17 14.54 2.12
C LEU A 152 0.25 16.03 2.46
N HIS A 153 0.46 16.89 1.47
CA HIS A 153 0.48 18.34 1.68
C HIS A 153 -0.88 18.85 2.16
N ASN A 154 -1.97 18.35 1.56
CA ASN A 154 -3.33 18.68 2.00
C ASN A 154 -3.56 18.20 3.44
N VAL A 155 -3.19 16.96 3.78
CA VAL A 155 -3.30 16.42 5.15
C VAL A 155 -2.48 17.24 6.15
N ARG A 156 -1.26 17.61 5.79
CA ARG A 156 -0.39 18.46 6.64
C ARG A 156 -0.98 19.83 6.87
N ARG A 157 -1.46 20.48 5.81
CA ARG A 157 -2.12 21.79 5.90
C ARG A 157 -3.36 21.70 6.77
N ASP A 158 -4.13 20.62 6.66
CA ASP A 158 -5.31 20.46 7.47
C ASP A 158 -4.96 20.12 8.94
N ASN A 159 -3.77 19.55 9.22
CA ASN A 159 -3.23 19.22 10.55
C ASN A 159 -2.28 20.28 11.15
N LEU A 160 -2.55 21.55 10.91
CA LEU A 160 -1.78 22.62 11.53
C LEU A 160 -1.88 22.56 13.07
N LYS A 161 -0.73 22.49 13.75
CA LYS A 161 -0.66 22.62 15.21
C LYS A 161 0.35 23.68 15.58
N GLY A 162 -0.01 24.58 16.49
CA GLY A 162 0.98 25.43 17.12
C GLY A 162 1.76 24.68 18.20
N VAL A 163 2.95 25.15 18.53
CA VAL A 163 3.83 24.55 19.54
C VAL A 163 4.05 25.48 20.72
N GLU A 164 4.47 24.92 21.85
CA GLU A 164 4.81 25.70 23.05
C GLU A 164 3.65 26.57 23.58
N GLY A 165 2.42 26.02 23.51
CA GLY A 165 1.21 26.73 23.92
C GLY A 165 0.68 27.73 22.89
N TYR A 166 1.25 27.78 21.68
CA TYR A 166 0.74 28.57 20.56
C TYR A 166 -0.58 27.95 20.06
N ASN A 167 -1.72 28.46 20.52
CA ASN A 167 -3.02 27.96 20.11
C ASN A 167 -3.50 28.69 18.85
N LEU A 168 -3.61 27.97 17.73
CA LEU A 168 -3.99 28.55 16.45
C LEU A 168 -5.44 29.06 16.45
N GLU A 169 -6.33 28.46 17.26
CA GLU A 169 -7.75 28.85 17.36
C GLU A 169 -7.94 30.24 17.99
N ASP A 170 -6.94 30.72 18.74
CA ASP A 170 -6.96 32.05 19.35
C ASP A 170 -6.57 33.15 18.33
N ILE A 171 -5.87 32.76 17.26
CA ILE A 171 -5.17 33.68 16.34
C ILE A 171 -5.81 33.67 14.95
N CYS A 172 -6.33 32.52 14.52
CA CYS A 172 -6.84 32.29 13.17
C CYS A 172 -8.15 31.53 13.17
N ASP A 173 -8.96 31.80 12.15
CA ASP A 173 -10.11 30.98 11.79
C ASP A 173 -9.71 30.01 10.67
N ILE A 174 -10.10 28.73 10.82
CA ILE A 174 -9.92 27.72 9.78
C ILE A 174 -11.14 27.77 8.85
N VAL A 175 -10.95 28.25 7.63
CA VAL A 175 -12.01 28.40 6.63
C VAL A 175 -11.84 27.35 5.54
N TYR A 176 -12.93 26.66 5.21
CA TYR A 176 -12.97 25.72 4.09
C TYR A 176 -13.34 26.45 2.80
N ASP A 177 -12.49 26.34 1.78
CA ASP A 177 -12.75 26.77 0.41
C ASP A 177 -13.40 25.61 -0.37
N PRO A 178 -14.69 25.71 -0.73
CA PRO A 178 -15.37 24.67 -1.49
C PRO A 178 -14.94 24.62 -2.96
N GLU A 179 -14.43 25.71 -3.54
CA GLU A 179 -13.95 25.72 -4.92
C GLU A 179 -12.55 25.13 -5.04
N ALA A 180 -11.68 25.48 -4.08
CA ALA A 180 -10.31 24.98 -4.05
C ALA A 180 -10.18 23.61 -3.36
N GLY A 181 -11.23 23.16 -2.66
CA GLY A 181 -11.30 21.86 -2.00
C GLY A 181 -10.37 21.74 -0.79
N TYR A 182 -10.07 22.84 -0.11
CA TYR A 182 -9.14 22.84 1.01
C TYR A 182 -9.43 23.84 2.12
N ARG A 183 -8.87 23.59 3.31
CA ARG A 183 -8.88 24.54 4.43
C ARG A 183 -7.68 25.49 4.38
N TYR A 184 -7.90 26.76 4.71
CA TYR A 184 -6.85 27.75 4.89
C TYR A 184 -7.06 28.56 6.17
N LEU A 185 -5.99 29.20 6.66
CA LEU A 185 -6.03 30.04 7.85
C LEU A 185 -6.36 31.48 7.46
N THR A 186 -7.28 32.08 8.20
CA THR A 186 -7.59 33.51 8.12
C THR A 186 -7.20 34.15 9.45
N ILE A 187 -6.27 35.11 9.42
CA ILE A 187 -5.77 35.75 10.63
C ILE A 187 -6.83 36.73 11.16
N ARG A 188 -7.17 36.64 12.45
CA ARG A 188 -8.10 37.58 13.08
C ARG A 188 -7.45 38.96 13.15
N GLY A 189 -8.24 40.01 12.87
CA GLY A 189 -7.72 41.37 12.72
C GLY A 189 -6.84 41.82 13.89
N GLY A 190 -5.65 42.34 13.58
CA GLY A 190 -4.68 42.86 14.56
C GLY A 190 -3.74 41.81 15.16
N MET A 191 -3.91 40.52 14.83
CA MET A 191 -2.99 39.46 15.24
C MET A 191 -1.93 39.20 14.16
N GLU A 192 -0.77 38.68 14.56
CA GLU A 192 0.27 38.20 13.64
C GLU A 192 0.50 36.70 13.83
N LEU A 193 0.67 36.01 12.70
CA LEU A 193 0.96 34.58 12.67
C LEU A 193 2.47 34.35 12.69
N ASP A 194 2.99 33.75 13.76
CA ASP A 194 4.39 33.36 13.87
C ASP A 194 4.58 31.96 13.27
N GLY A 195 5.00 31.92 12.00
CA GLY A 195 5.25 30.68 11.27
C GLY A 195 6.29 29.76 11.90
N THR A 196 7.17 30.26 12.78
CA THR A 196 8.18 29.43 13.47
C THR A 196 7.56 28.58 14.58
N LYS A 197 6.39 28.98 15.08
CA LYS A 197 5.62 28.28 16.12
C LYS A 197 4.55 27.36 15.55
N ILE A 198 4.56 27.13 14.24
CA ILE A 198 3.61 26.25 13.55
C ILE A 198 4.34 24.99 13.12
N ARG A 199 3.77 23.84 13.48
CA ARG A 199 4.19 22.53 12.97
C ARG A 199 3.09 21.91 12.14
N TYR A 200 3.55 21.08 11.21
CA TYR A 200 2.72 20.28 10.30
C TYR A 200 2.95 18.80 10.61
N PRO A 201 2.55 18.32 11.81
CA PRO A 201 2.77 16.93 12.18
C PRO A 201 2.07 15.99 11.19
N LEU A 202 2.78 14.94 10.78
CA LEU A 202 2.10 13.74 10.30
C LEU A 202 1.63 12.98 11.53
N PRO A 203 0.45 12.32 11.50
CA PRO A 203 0.05 11.46 12.60
C PRO A 203 0.98 10.22 12.68
N GLU A 204 1.00 9.51 13.81
CA GLU A 204 2.04 8.52 14.16
C GLU A 204 2.08 7.24 13.30
N ASN A 205 0.92 6.79 12.80
CA ASN A 205 0.79 5.66 11.87
C ASN A 205 1.30 5.96 10.47
N VAL A 206 1.61 4.90 9.72
CA VAL A 206 2.37 5.02 8.47
C VAL A 206 1.51 5.46 7.30
N ILE A 207 0.20 5.19 7.25
CA ILE A 207 -0.62 5.46 6.05
C ILE A 207 -1.95 6.12 6.39
N TYR A 208 -2.28 7.21 5.67
CA TYR A 208 -3.48 8.05 5.86
C TYR A 208 -4.15 8.39 4.55
N GLY A 209 -5.46 8.61 4.64
CA GLY A 209 -6.28 9.03 3.52
C GLY A 209 -6.58 10.52 3.53
N GLU A 210 -7.41 10.95 2.59
CA GLU A 210 -7.69 12.36 2.32
C GLU A 210 -8.41 13.06 3.48
N ASN A 211 -9.10 12.31 4.35
CA ASN A 211 -9.93 12.82 5.45
C ASN A 211 -9.47 12.37 6.83
N TRP A 212 -8.16 12.14 7.01
CA TRP A 212 -7.56 11.75 8.30
C TRP A 212 -7.91 10.35 8.80
N GLU A 213 -8.53 9.53 7.96
CA GLU A 213 -8.71 8.12 8.24
C GLU A 213 -7.33 7.46 8.33
N GLN A 214 -7.09 6.75 9.44
CA GLN A 214 -6.05 5.73 9.44
C GLN A 214 -6.39 4.79 8.27
N MET A 215 -5.47 4.59 7.34
CA MET A 215 -5.69 3.76 6.17
C MET A 215 -5.05 2.36 6.31
N PRO A 216 -5.50 1.47 7.22
CA PRO A 216 -5.40 0.06 6.93
C PRO A 216 -6.34 -0.32 5.77
N ASP A 217 -7.56 0.24 5.72
CA ASP A 217 -8.65 -0.38 4.96
C ASP A 217 -8.70 -0.03 3.46
N CYS A 218 -8.15 1.11 3.03
CA CYS A 218 -8.19 1.52 1.61
C CYS A 218 -7.22 0.76 0.70
N PHE A 219 -6.24 0.05 1.28
CA PHE A 219 -5.31 -0.82 0.56
C PHE A 219 -5.70 -2.29 0.65
N PHE A 220 -6.70 -2.63 1.48
CA PHE A 220 -7.10 -4.00 1.67
C PHE A 220 -8.02 -4.45 0.54
N VAL A 221 -7.82 -5.70 0.16
CA VAL A 221 -8.49 -6.36 -0.94
C VAL A 221 -9.71 -7.09 -0.39
N THR A 222 -10.85 -6.88 -1.02
CA THR A 222 -12.09 -7.63 -0.74
C THR A 222 -12.04 -8.99 -1.46
N PRO A 223 -12.87 -9.98 -1.08
CA PRO A 223 -12.98 -11.23 -1.81
C PRO A 223 -13.22 -11.01 -3.32
N LEU A 224 -14.08 -10.05 -3.67
CA LEU A 224 -14.43 -9.72 -5.05
C LEU A 224 -13.21 -9.18 -5.84
N HIS A 225 -12.50 -8.19 -5.30
CA HIS A 225 -11.32 -7.62 -5.96
C HIS A 225 -10.21 -8.67 -6.17
N SER A 226 -10.05 -9.58 -5.21
CA SER A 226 -9.06 -10.65 -5.32
C SER A 226 -9.43 -11.67 -6.40
N PHE A 227 -10.71 -12.04 -6.49
CA PHE A 227 -11.23 -12.91 -7.54
C PHE A 227 -11.02 -12.30 -8.93
N GLU A 228 -11.37 -11.03 -9.13
CA GLU A 228 -11.18 -10.30 -10.39
C GLU A 228 -9.69 -10.23 -10.79
N GLY A 229 -8.82 -9.92 -9.83
CA GLY A 229 -7.37 -9.91 -10.03
C GLY A 229 -6.82 -11.28 -10.44
N ALA A 230 -7.26 -12.34 -9.78
CA ALA A 230 -6.84 -13.70 -10.09
C ALA A 230 -7.33 -14.16 -11.48
N GLN A 231 -8.57 -13.83 -11.84
CA GLN A 231 -9.09 -14.11 -13.18
C GLN A 231 -8.29 -13.41 -14.27
N HIS A 232 -7.89 -12.16 -14.05
CA HIS A 232 -7.04 -11.44 -14.99
C HIS A 232 -5.67 -12.12 -15.15
N ALA A 233 -5.04 -12.53 -14.04
CA ALA A 233 -3.78 -13.26 -14.08
C ALA A 233 -3.89 -14.58 -14.86
N TRP A 234 -4.98 -15.33 -14.69
CA TRP A 234 -5.19 -16.60 -15.39
C TRP A 234 -5.43 -16.41 -16.90
N ARG A 235 -6.10 -15.34 -17.31
CA ARG A 235 -6.31 -15.05 -18.74
C ARG A 235 -5.01 -14.74 -19.47
N GLN A 236 -4.01 -14.18 -18.77
CA GLN A 236 -2.70 -13.88 -19.36
C GLN A 236 -1.80 -15.12 -19.53
N THR A 237 -2.00 -16.17 -18.73
CA THR A 237 -1.21 -17.42 -18.84
C THR A 237 -1.79 -18.45 -19.80
N THR A 238 -2.96 -18.20 -20.39
CA THR A 238 -3.65 -19.13 -21.30
C THR A 238 -3.65 -18.69 -22.78
N GLN A 239 -2.88 -17.64 -23.11
CA GLN A 239 -2.62 -17.18 -24.49
C GLN A 239 -1.19 -17.53 -24.89
#